data_AF-A0A6B0V196-F1
#
_entry.id   AF-A0A6B0V196-F1
#
_cell.length_a   1.000
_cell.length_b   1.000
_cell.length_c   1.000
_cell.angle_alpha   90.00
_cell.angle_beta   90.00
_cell.angle_gamma   90.00
#
_symmetry.space_group_name_H-M   'P 1'
#
loop_
_entity.id
_entity.type
_entity.pdbx_description
1 polymer ?
#
loop_
_entity_poly.entity_id
_entity_poly.type
_entity_poly.pdbx_seq_one_letter_code
_entity_poly.pdbx_strand_id
1 'polypeptide(L)'
;MSISMRNRFLNFFVPLALIFALAVIEQVFAGSCTISQHKFKNDTILVNTKCQVRCYDITFYAGSNAACILKHKGYGFAFTILTGICSNGVCKETDIGEIYKRELEEPLWDIYNPQDRIPWNLKCRFTNLQDKNENVFLSTTCSVKCDGGVKKRSDGTPCVLSQVDSRDDNANITVGKCVDGQCVSNGGHYKIEVKKDLLQSS
;
A
#
# COMPACT_ATOMS: atom_id res chain seq x y z
N MET A 1 50.65 -21.48 -3.79
CA MET A 1 49.65 -21.02 -2.80
C MET A 1 48.49 -20.41 -3.57
N SER A 2 47.42 -21.17 -3.77
CA SER A 2 46.19 -20.71 -4.43
C SER A 2 45.20 -20.26 -3.36
N ILE A 3 44.85 -18.98 -3.39
CA ILE A 3 43.78 -18.43 -2.55
C ILE A 3 42.46 -18.81 -3.22
N SER A 4 41.76 -19.74 -2.60
CA SER A 4 40.40 -20.15 -2.94
C SER A 4 39.44 -18.99 -2.66
N MET A 5 38.98 -18.31 -3.71
CA MET A 5 37.83 -17.42 -3.61
C MET A 5 36.56 -18.26 -3.57
N ARG A 6 35.97 -18.39 -2.37
CA ARG A 6 34.60 -18.87 -2.20
C ARG A 6 33.65 -17.85 -2.82
N ASN A 7 33.10 -18.19 -3.99
CA ASN A 7 31.93 -17.55 -4.57
C ASN A 7 30.81 -17.47 -3.53
N ARG A 8 30.49 -16.24 -3.13
CA ARG A 8 29.33 -15.90 -2.31
C ARG A 8 28.37 -15.04 -3.12
N PHE A 9 28.07 -15.47 -4.34
CA PHE A 9 26.92 -14.98 -5.08
C PHE A 9 25.69 -15.77 -4.61
N LEU A 10 25.04 -15.24 -3.57
CA LEU A 10 23.64 -15.57 -3.30
C LEU A 10 22.85 -15.12 -4.53
N ASN A 11 22.27 -16.10 -5.23
CA ASN A 11 21.33 -15.90 -6.33
C ASN A 11 20.12 -15.09 -5.85
N PHE A 12 20.21 -13.77 -5.89
CA PHE A 12 19.06 -12.88 -5.91
C PHE A 12 18.79 -12.51 -7.37
N PHE A 13 18.15 -13.42 -8.10
CA PHE A 13 17.44 -13.05 -9.32
C PHE A 13 16.13 -12.38 -8.90
N VAL A 14 16.23 -11.09 -8.57
CA VAL A 14 15.05 -10.21 -8.41
C VAL A 14 14.55 -9.89 -9.82
N PRO A 15 13.29 -10.18 -10.17
CA PRO A 15 12.73 -9.82 -11.47
C PRO A 15 12.89 -8.31 -11.71
N LEU A 16 13.29 -7.91 -12.91
CA LEU A 16 13.50 -6.50 -13.28
C LEU A 16 12.27 -5.62 -13.02
N ALA A 17 11.06 -6.18 -12.97
CA ALA A 17 9.82 -5.49 -12.61
C ALA A 17 9.73 -5.13 -11.10
N LEU A 18 10.27 -5.96 -10.21
CA LEU A 18 10.51 -5.59 -8.82
C LEU A 18 11.60 -4.54 -8.74
N ILE A 19 12.59 -4.59 -9.64
CA ILE A 19 13.51 -3.48 -9.78
C ILE A 19 12.72 -2.25 -10.18
N PHE A 20 11.84 -2.15 -11.18
CA PHE A 20 11.13 -0.87 -11.41
C PHE A 20 10.13 -0.47 -10.29
N ALA A 21 9.44 -1.42 -9.66
CA ALA A 21 8.60 -1.13 -8.48
C ALA A 21 9.41 -0.72 -7.23
N LEU A 22 10.67 -1.19 -7.09
CA LEU A 22 11.65 -0.80 -6.05
C LEU A 22 12.73 0.19 -6.53
N ALA A 23 12.80 0.53 -7.80
CA ALA A 23 13.80 1.39 -8.44
C ALA A 23 13.16 2.70 -8.79
N VAL A 24 11.83 2.79 -8.85
CA VAL A 24 11.17 4.04 -8.46
C VAL A 24 11.39 4.32 -6.96
N ILE A 25 11.66 3.30 -6.12
CA ILE A 25 12.03 3.48 -4.69
C ILE A 25 13.54 3.76 -4.52
N GLU A 26 14.41 3.31 -5.43
CA GLU A 26 15.88 3.49 -5.36
C GLU A 26 16.46 4.58 -6.29
N GLN A 27 15.83 4.97 -7.41
CA GLN A 27 16.47 5.84 -8.42
C GLN A 27 16.34 7.35 -8.20
N VAL A 28 15.75 7.84 -7.09
CA VAL A 28 15.64 9.30 -6.87
C VAL A 28 16.75 9.89 -5.98
N PHE A 29 17.58 9.09 -5.30
CA PHE A 29 18.53 9.67 -4.32
C PHE A 29 19.93 9.06 -4.32
N ALA A 30 20.63 9.17 -5.45
CA ALA A 30 22.09 9.03 -5.50
C ALA A 30 22.85 10.19 -4.82
N GLY A 31 22.26 10.90 -3.84
CA GLY A 31 22.88 12.08 -3.23
C GLY A 31 22.44 12.47 -1.82
N SER A 32 21.48 11.78 -1.21
CA SER A 32 21.08 12.07 0.17
C SER A 32 20.77 10.78 0.91
N CYS A 33 21.46 10.50 2.01
CA CYS A 33 21.05 9.46 2.93
C CYS A 33 19.79 9.92 3.66
N THR A 34 18.64 9.62 3.08
CA THR A 34 17.33 9.93 3.64
C THR A 34 16.47 8.67 3.68
N ILE A 35 15.44 8.70 4.50
CA ILE A 35 14.48 7.60 4.58
C ILE A 35 13.56 7.71 3.37
N SER A 36 13.57 6.70 2.50
CA SER A 36 12.65 6.65 1.36
C SER A 36 11.19 6.58 1.83
N GLN A 37 10.30 7.20 1.07
CA GLN A 37 8.88 7.28 1.39
C GLN A 37 8.03 6.87 0.19
N HIS A 38 6.98 6.11 0.45
CA HIS A 38 5.87 5.93 -0.47
C HIS A 38 4.86 7.03 -0.27
N LYS A 39 4.29 7.49 -1.38
CA LYS A 39 3.34 8.58 -1.40
C LYS A 39 1.99 8.07 -1.90
N PHE A 40 0.93 8.50 -1.24
CA PHE A 40 -0.45 8.23 -1.63
C PHE A 40 -1.24 9.53 -1.63
N LYS A 41 -2.36 9.53 -2.37
CA LYS A 41 -3.29 10.66 -2.43
C LYS A 41 -2.56 11.98 -2.74
N ASN A 42 -1.92 12.05 -3.90
CA ASN A 42 -1.18 13.23 -4.37
C ASN A 42 -0.22 13.79 -3.30
N ASP A 43 0.67 12.94 -2.79
CA ASP A 43 1.71 13.26 -1.80
C ASP A 43 1.21 13.68 -0.40
N THR A 44 -0.10 13.67 -0.13
CA THR A 44 -0.63 14.05 1.18
C THR A 44 -0.46 12.98 2.24
N ILE A 45 -0.31 11.71 1.83
CA ILE A 45 -0.07 10.58 2.72
C ILE A 45 1.33 10.06 2.44
N LEU A 46 2.22 10.20 3.43
CA LEU A 46 3.61 9.76 3.34
C LEU A 46 3.82 8.55 4.25
N VAL A 47 4.30 7.45 3.68
CA VAL A 47 4.57 6.20 4.39
C VAL A 47 6.05 5.87 4.25
N ASN A 48 6.79 5.89 5.34
CA ASN A 48 8.22 5.60 5.32
C ASN A 48 8.47 4.11 5.03
N THR A 49 9.45 3.80 4.19
CA THR A 49 9.85 2.40 3.94
C THR A 49 10.48 1.76 5.18
N LYS A 50 11.15 2.58 6.01
CA LYS A 50 11.80 2.19 7.26
C LYS A 50 11.65 3.30 8.29
N CYS A 51 11.81 2.96 9.57
CA CYS A 51 11.78 3.94 10.65
C CYS A 51 13.16 4.47 11.04
N GLN A 52 14.22 3.81 10.58
CA GLN A 52 15.58 4.30 10.70
C GLN A 52 16.44 3.78 9.53
N VAL A 53 17.41 4.59 9.11
CA VAL A 53 18.44 4.21 8.15
C VAL A 53 19.78 4.66 8.69
N ARG A 54 20.76 3.76 8.69
CA ARG A 54 22.15 4.08 9.02
C ARG A 54 22.94 4.29 7.74
N CYS A 55 23.62 5.43 7.66
CA CYS A 55 24.59 5.72 6.62
C CYS A 55 25.89 6.14 7.25
N TYR A 56 26.96 5.38 6.96
CA TYR A 56 28.24 5.53 7.63
C TYR A 56 28.04 5.51 9.16
N ASP A 57 28.42 6.59 9.84
CA ASP A 57 28.33 6.74 11.29
C ASP A 57 27.10 7.53 11.76
N ILE A 58 26.22 7.93 10.84
CA ILE A 58 25.00 8.70 11.15
C ILE A 58 23.78 7.79 11.01
N THR A 59 22.89 7.83 12.00
CA THR A 59 21.58 7.17 11.94
C THR A 59 20.50 8.23 11.82
N PHE A 60 19.70 8.13 10.76
CA PHE A 60 18.52 8.95 10.54
C PHE A 60 17.30 8.21 11.07
N TYR A 61 16.45 8.95 11.78
CA TYR A 61 15.20 8.43 12.34
C TYR A 61 14.02 9.10 11.67
N ALA A 62 12.99 8.32 11.38
CA ALA A 62 11.70 8.87 11.01
C ALA A 62 11.11 9.61 12.22
N GLY A 63 10.28 10.62 11.98
CA GLY A 63 9.59 11.35 13.04
C GLY A 63 8.83 10.42 13.98
N SER A 64 8.74 10.81 15.26
CA SER A 64 7.94 10.07 16.23
C SER A 64 6.49 10.01 15.75
N ASN A 65 5.91 8.81 15.77
CA ASN A 65 4.59 8.51 15.24
C ASN A 65 4.41 8.62 13.70
N ALA A 66 5.50 8.69 12.93
CA ALA A 66 5.41 8.66 11.47
C ALA A 66 4.88 7.31 10.97
N ALA A 67 4.07 7.33 9.91
CA ALA A 67 3.59 6.11 9.27
C ALA A 67 4.74 5.36 8.59
N CYS A 68 4.70 4.03 8.63
CA CYS A 68 5.72 3.17 8.06
C CYS A 68 5.13 1.90 7.46
N ILE A 69 5.87 1.29 6.52
CA ILE A 69 5.50 -0.01 5.97
C ILE A 69 5.78 -1.10 6.99
N LEU A 70 4.72 -1.74 7.48
CA LEU A 70 4.82 -2.88 8.38
C LEU A 70 4.94 -4.19 7.58
N LYS A 71 4.08 -4.35 6.57
CA LYS A 71 4.08 -5.48 5.63
C LYS A 71 3.66 -4.99 4.26
N HIS A 72 4.10 -5.68 3.21
CA HIS A 72 3.64 -5.44 1.85
C HIS A 72 3.52 -6.77 1.10
N LYS A 73 2.67 -6.79 0.07
CA LYS A 73 2.52 -7.91 -0.86
C LYS A 73 2.09 -7.40 -2.23
N GLY A 74 2.45 -8.12 -3.29
CA GLY A 74 2.11 -7.77 -4.66
C GLY A 74 1.54 -8.98 -5.38
N TYR A 75 0.38 -8.83 -6.03
CA TYR A 75 -0.23 -9.90 -6.82
C TYR A 75 -1.05 -9.31 -7.96
N GLY A 76 -0.85 -9.83 -9.18
CA GLY A 76 -1.51 -9.31 -10.37
C GLY A 76 -1.28 -7.81 -10.49
N PHE A 77 -2.36 -7.05 -10.70
CA PHE A 77 -2.29 -5.59 -10.82
C PHE A 77 -2.37 -4.83 -9.48
N ALA A 78 -2.20 -5.49 -8.33
CA ALA A 78 -2.35 -4.86 -7.03
C ALA A 78 -1.08 -4.95 -6.17
N PHE A 79 -0.63 -3.80 -5.67
CA PHE A 79 0.36 -3.71 -4.61
C PHE A 79 -0.31 -3.25 -3.31
N THR A 80 -0.19 -4.05 -2.26
CA THR A 80 -0.85 -3.82 -0.98
C THR A 80 0.18 -3.56 0.12
N ILE A 81 0.00 -2.48 0.86
CA ILE A 81 0.81 -2.09 2.03
C ILE A 81 -0.07 -2.09 3.27
N LEU A 82 0.42 -2.72 4.34
CA LEU A 82 -0.07 -2.53 5.70
C LEU A 82 0.82 -1.51 6.40
N THR A 83 0.23 -0.46 6.95
CA THR A 83 1.00 0.53 7.71
C THR A 83 1.02 0.24 9.20
N GLY A 84 2.16 0.58 9.80
CA GLY A 84 2.37 0.71 11.22
C GLY A 84 2.78 2.14 11.58
N ILE A 85 3.30 2.30 12.79
CA ILE A 85 3.80 3.56 13.30
C ILE A 85 5.25 3.39 13.78
N CYS A 86 6.11 4.35 13.46
CA CYS A 86 7.49 4.38 13.92
C CYS A 86 7.60 4.66 15.42
N SER A 87 8.27 3.76 16.13
CA SER A 87 8.58 3.89 17.56
C SER A 87 9.95 3.28 17.82
N ASN A 88 10.88 4.09 18.32
CA ASN A 88 12.27 3.70 18.61
C ASN A 88 12.99 3.07 17.40
N GLY A 89 12.82 3.67 16.21
CA GLY A 89 13.47 3.19 14.98
C GLY A 89 12.85 1.91 14.39
N VAL A 90 11.77 1.39 14.97
CA VAL A 90 11.07 0.18 14.50
C VAL A 90 9.64 0.53 14.07
N CYS A 91 9.19 -0.06 12.97
CA CYS A 91 7.79 0.03 12.54
C CYS A 91 6.95 -0.93 13.37
N LYS A 92 6.06 -0.41 14.21
CA LYS A 92 5.21 -1.21 15.09
C LYS A 92 3.79 -1.28 14.56
N GLU A 93 3.17 -2.43 14.76
CA GLU A 93 1.75 -2.60 14.47
C GLU A 93 0.88 -1.76 15.42
N THR A 94 -0.14 -1.10 14.88
CA THR A 94 -1.10 -0.30 15.65
C THR A 94 -2.51 -0.43 15.08
N ASP A 95 -3.54 -0.19 15.90
CA ASP A 95 -4.95 -0.15 15.46
C ASP A 95 -5.29 1.09 14.62
N ILE A 96 -4.36 2.05 14.55
CA ILE A 96 -4.50 3.27 13.76
C ILE A 96 -4.03 3.05 12.32
N GLY A 97 -3.08 2.13 12.10
CA GLY A 97 -2.56 1.86 10.78
C GLY A 97 -3.63 1.38 9.80
N GLU A 98 -3.41 1.63 8.52
CA GLU A 98 -4.36 1.37 7.45
C GLU A 98 -3.74 0.45 6.40
N ILE A 99 -4.61 -0.10 5.55
CA ILE A 99 -4.20 -0.87 4.38
C ILE A 99 -4.34 0.03 3.16
N TYR A 100 -3.29 0.12 2.35
CA TYR A 100 -3.29 0.86 1.09
C TYR A 100 -3.08 -0.13 -0.04
N LYS A 101 -3.98 -0.10 -1.03
CA LYS A 101 -3.82 -0.83 -2.27
C LYS A 101 -3.61 0.16 -3.39
N ARG A 102 -2.60 -0.10 -4.21
CA ARG A 102 -2.32 0.66 -5.41
C ARG A 102 -2.41 -0.26 -6.62
N GLU A 103 -3.13 0.22 -7.62
CA GLU A 103 -3.15 -0.43 -8.93
C GLU A 103 -1.82 -0.19 -9.64
N LEU A 104 -1.30 -1.24 -10.25
CA LEU A 104 -0.07 -1.21 -11.02
C LEU A 104 -0.37 -1.06 -12.51
N GLU A 105 0.56 -0.47 -13.25
CA GLU A 105 0.47 -0.41 -14.71
C GLU A 105 0.70 -1.79 -15.33
N GLU A 106 1.64 -2.55 -14.76
CA GLU A 106 1.99 -3.90 -15.18
C GLU A 106 1.74 -4.91 -14.05
N PRO A 107 1.31 -6.14 -14.37
CA PRO A 107 1.00 -7.13 -13.37
C PRO A 107 2.26 -7.84 -12.84
N LEU A 108 2.24 -8.21 -11.56
CA LEU A 108 3.31 -8.93 -10.87
C LEU A 108 3.08 -10.45 -10.89
N TRP A 109 3.23 -11.09 -12.07
CA TRP A 109 3.06 -12.55 -12.20
C TRP A 109 4.29 -13.35 -11.80
N ASP A 110 5.48 -12.85 -12.07
CA ASP A 110 6.75 -13.58 -11.85
C ASP A 110 7.10 -13.74 -10.36
N ILE A 111 6.38 -13.05 -9.48
CA ILE A 111 6.61 -13.04 -8.03
C ILE A 111 5.51 -13.85 -7.34
N TYR A 112 5.00 -14.90 -8.02
CA TYR A 112 3.89 -15.69 -7.54
C TYR A 112 4.24 -16.47 -6.24
N ASN A 113 4.10 -15.79 -5.09
CA ASN A 113 4.17 -16.39 -3.78
C ASN A 113 2.73 -16.68 -3.30
N PRO A 114 2.35 -17.95 -3.06
CA PRO A 114 1.01 -18.28 -2.57
C PRO A 114 0.58 -17.52 -1.31
N GLN A 115 1.54 -17.10 -0.47
CA GLN A 115 1.28 -16.30 0.73
C GLN A 115 0.69 -14.92 0.41
N ASP A 116 1.00 -14.35 -0.76
CA ASP A 116 0.51 -13.02 -1.15
C ASP A 116 -0.99 -13.02 -1.48
N ARG A 117 -1.56 -14.19 -1.79
CA ARG A 117 -3.01 -14.37 -1.97
C ARG A 117 -3.79 -14.48 -0.66
N ILE A 118 -3.12 -14.69 0.48
CA ILE A 118 -3.79 -14.96 1.74
C ILE A 118 -4.29 -13.66 2.38
N PRO A 119 -5.57 -13.64 2.81
CA PRO A 119 -6.11 -12.55 3.56
C PRO A 119 -5.44 -12.10 4.84
N TRP A 120 -5.17 -10.80 4.93
CA TRP A 120 -4.78 -10.16 6.18
C TRP A 120 -6.03 -9.94 7.02
N ASN A 121 -6.29 -10.87 7.96
CA ASN A 121 -7.45 -10.80 8.85
C ASN A 121 -7.27 -9.70 9.92
N LEU A 122 -7.56 -8.45 9.55
CA LEU A 122 -7.37 -7.26 10.39
C LEU A 122 -8.70 -6.54 10.61
N LYS A 123 -9.25 -6.62 11.83
CA LYS A 123 -10.63 -6.18 12.13
C LYS A 123 -10.81 -4.66 12.18
N CYS A 124 -9.81 -3.91 12.66
CA CYS A 124 -9.93 -2.49 12.96
C CYS A 124 -9.26 -1.55 11.94
N ARG A 125 -9.13 -1.96 10.67
CA ARG A 125 -8.37 -1.21 9.68
C ARG A 125 -9.20 -0.86 8.46
N PHE A 126 -9.11 0.39 8.03
CA PHE A 126 -9.62 0.78 6.73
C PHE A 126 -8.69 0.29 5.63
N THR A 127 -9.27 -0.21 4.55
CA THR A 127 -8.57 -0.45 3.30
C THR A 127 -8.89 0.69 2.34
N ASN A 128 -7.84 1.28 1.79
CA ASN A 128 -7.92 2.33 0.79
C ASN A 128 -7.41 1.82 -0.55
N LEU A 129 -8.01 2.31 -1.62
CA LEU A 129 -7.68 2.00 -2.99
C LEU A 129 -7.17 3.26 -3.67
N GLN A 130 -6.09 3.13 -4.42
CA GLN A 130 -5.58 4.14 -5.31
C GLN A 130 -5.49 3.56 -6.73
N ASP A 131 -6.07 4.27 -7.69
CA ASP A 131 -5.98 3.90 -9.10
C ASP A 131 -4.56 4.10 -9.62
N LYS A 132 -4.25 3.50 -10.77
CA LYS A 132 -2.90 3.57 -11.36
C LYS A 132 -2.44 4.98 -11.68
N ASN A 133 -3.39 5.89 -11.98
CA ASN A 133 -3.10 7.27 -12.35
C ASN A 133 -3.06 8.21 -11.14
N GLU A 134 -3.23 7.70 -9.92
CA GLU A 134 -3.28 8.47 -8.68
C GLU A 134 -4.40 9.52 -8.58
N ASN A 135 -5.32 9.55 -9.55
CA ASN A 135 -6.40 10.51 -9.62
C ASN A 135 -7.49 10.25 -8.57
N VAL A 136 -7.60 9.01 -8.09
CA VAL A 136 -8.69 8.59 -7.22
C VAL A 136 -8.17 7.81 -6.03
N PHE A 137 -8.60 8.25 -4.84
CA PHE A 137 -8.28 7.61 -3.56
C PHE A 137 -9.56 7.32 -2.79
N LEU A 138 -9.93 6.04 -2.68
CA LEU A 138 -11.21 5.61 -2.12
C LEU A 138 -11.01 4.78 -0.85
N SER A 139 -11.91 4.92 0.11
CA SER A 139 -12.06 3.92 1.17
C SER A 139 -13.02 2.82 0.73
N THR A 140 -12.64 1.56 0.95
CA THR A 140 -13.52 0.41 0.66
C THR A 140 -14.77 0.37 1.52
N THR A 141 -14.70 0.92 2.73
CA THR A 141 -15.82 1.04 3.67
C THR A 141 -15.72 2.37 4.43
N CYS A 142 -16.86 2.86 4.89
CA CYS A 142 -16.94 4.06 5.73
C CYS A 142 -16.94 3.75 7.23
N SER A 143 -17.04 2.48 7.62
CA SER A 143 -16.91 2.05 9.01
C SER A 143 -16.28 0.67 9.14
N VAL A 144 -15.55 0.45 10.22
CA VAL A 144 -14.94 -0.85 10.56
C VAL A 144 -15.25 -1.19 12.01
N LYS A 145 -15.48 -2.48 12.28
CA LYS A 145 -15.78 -2.98 13.62
C LYS A 145 -14.48 -3.36 14.33
N CYS A 146 -14.19 -2.67 15.41
CA CYS A 146 -13.06 -2.91 16.28
C CYS A 146 -13.55 -3.57 17.58
N ASP A 147 -12.63 -4.16 18.35
CA ASP A 147 -12.98 -4.80 19.62
C ASP A 147 -13.56 -3.81 20.65
N GLY A 148 -13.20 -2.52 20.55
CA GLY A 148 -13.71 -1.42 21.38
C GLY A 148 -14.86 -0.59 20.80
N GLY A 149 -15.44 -0.98 19.66
CA GLY A 149 -16.56 -0.26 19.04
C GLY A 149 -16.47 -0.13 17.52
N VAL A 150 -17.17 0.86 16.96
CA VAL A 150 -17.17 1.12 15.51
C VAL A 150 -16.33 2.36 15.23
N LYS A 151 -15.28 2.21 14.42
CA LYS A 151 -14.49 3.33 13.90
C LYS A 151 -15.13 3.79 12.60
N LYS A 152 -15.46 5.08 12.49
CA LYS A 152 -16.06 5.68 11.29
C LYS A 152 -15.02 6.51 10.53
N ARG A 153 -15.11 6.53 9.21
CA ARG A 153 -14.43 7.51 8.35
C ARG A 153 -15.08 8.87 8.54
N SER A 154 -14.29 9.93 8.34
CA SER A 154 -14.80 11.29 8.28
C SER A 154 -15.81 11.44 7.15
N ASP A 155 -16.88 12.18 7.42
CA ASP A 155 -17.90 12.48 6.40
C ASP A 155 -17.27 13.17 5.19
N GLY A 156 -17.81 12.87 4.00
CA GLY A 156 -17.29 13.34 2.73
C GLY A 156 -16.12 12.53 2.16
N THR A 157 -15.53 11.60 2.91
CA THR A 157 -14.48 10.70 2.39
C THR A 157 -15.01 9.91 1.18
N PRO A 158 -14.34 9.94 0.01
CA PRO A 158 -14.72 9.11 -1.14
C PRO A 158 -14.67 7.63 -0.79
N CYS A 159 -15.69 6.88 -1.22
CA CYS A 159 -15.81 5.46 -0.88
C CYS A 159 -16.34 4.62 -2.04
N VAL A 160 -16.11 3.31 -1.95
CA VAL A 160 -16.67 2.32 -2.88
C VAL A 160 -18.16 2.14 -2.54
N LEU A 161 -19.05 2.68 -3.38
CA LEU A 161 -20.50 2.53 -3.20
C LEU A 161 -20.98 1.18 -3.75
N SER A 162 -20.50 0.83 -4.94
CA SER A 162 -20.75 -0.46 -5.57
C SER A 162 -19.65 -0.77 -6.55
N GLN A 163 -19.51 -2.06 -6.88
CA GLN A 163 -18.59 -2.53 -7.90
C GLN A 163 -19.31 -3.51 -8.82
N VAL A 164 -19.00 -3.44 -10.11
CA VAL A 164 -19.53 -4.34 -11.12
C VAL A 164 -18.38 -4.82 -12.00
N ASP A 165 -18.19 -6.13 -12.06
CA ASP A 165 -17.22 -6.74 -12.97
C ASP A 165 -17.52 -6.33 -14.42
N SER A 166 -16.50 -5.84 -15.13
CA SER A 166 -16.55 -5.66 -16.58
C SER A 166 -15.86 -6.83 -17.28
N ARG A 167 -15.80 -6.76 -18.63
CA ARG A 167 -15.04 -7.72 -19.44
C ARG A 167 -13.54 -7.44 -19.25
N ASP A 168 -12.71 -8.47 -19.43
CA ASP A 168 -11.23 -8.37 -19.47
C ASP A 168 -10.56 -7.83 -18.19
N ASP A 169 -10.57 -8.63 -17.12
CA ASP A 169 -9.87 -8.41 -15.83
C ASP A 169 -10.12 -7.06 -15.13
N ASN A 170 -11.14 -6.32 -15.57
CA ASN A 170 -11.50 -4.99 -15.09
C ASN A 170 -12.80 -5.02 -14.27
N ALA A 171 -12.99 -4.01 -13.43
CA ALA A 171 -14.20 -3.76 -12.68
C ALA A 171 -14.50 -2.26 -12.63
N ASN A 172 -15.78 -1.93 -12.74
CA ASN A 172 -16.28 -0.57 -12.60
C ASN A 172 -16.72 -0.33 -11.17
N ILE A 173 -16.10 0.64 -10.51
CA ILE A 173 -16.50 1.12 -9.19
C ILE A 173 -17.40 2.33 -9.37
N THR A 174 -18.57 2.32 -8.73
CA THR A 174 -19.35 3.54 -8.49
C THR A 174 -18.83 4.19 -7.21
N VAL A 175 -18.41 5.44 -7.30
CA VAL A 175 -17.89 6.20 -6.16
C VAL A 175 -19.03 6.88 -5.40
N GLY A 176 -19.06 6.68 -4.10
CA GLY A 176 -19.93 7.39 -3.16
C GLY A 176 -19.13 8.32 -2.23
N LYS A 177 -19.79 8.79 -1.19
CA LYS A 177 -19.18 9.52 -0.06
C LYS A 177 -19.61 8.93 1.27
N CYS A 178 -18.73 9.00 2.25
CA CYS A 178 -19.06 8.60 3.62
C CYS A 178 -20.00 9.62 4.27
N VAL A 179 -21.07 9.13 4.89
CA VAL A 179 -21.99 9.89 5.75
C VAL A 179 -22.37 9.00 6.93
N ASP A 180 -22.02 9.42 8.14
CA ASP A 180 -22.26 8.70 9.40
C ASP A 180 -21.78 7.23 9.40
N GLY A 181 -20.65 6.98 8.71
CA GLY A 181 -20.06 5.64 8.60
C GLY A 181 -20.69 4.73 7.54
N GLN A 182 -21.61 5.24 6.72
CA GLN A 182 -22.16 4.57 5.54
C GLN A 182 -21.67 5.21 4.24
N CYS A 183 -21.45 4.41 3.20
CA CYS A 183 -21.15 4.92 1.87
C CYS A 183 -22.46 5.19 1.13
N VAL A 184 -22.73 6.45 0.79
CA VAL A 184 -23.96 6.87 0.10
C VAL A 184 -23.65 7.52 -1.24
N SER A 185 -24.64 7.54 -2.14
CA SER A 185 -24.51 8.23 -3.42
C SER A 185 -24.28 9.73 -3.23
N ASN A 186 -23.40 10.31 -4.05
CA ASN A 186 -23.13 11.76 -4.04
C ASN A 186 -24.00 12.53 -5.05
N GLY A 187 -25.10 11.96 -5.54
CA GLY A 187 -26.01 12.61 -6.50
C GLY A 187 -25.49 12.68 -7.95
N GLY A 188 -24.23 12.32 -8.18
CA GLY A 188 -23.65 12.06 -9.50
C GLY A 188 -22.97 10.70 -9.53
N HIS A 189 -23.21 9.91 -10.58
CA HIS A 189 -22.54 8.63 -10.77
C HIS A 189 -21.15 8.85 -11.37
N TYR A 190 -20.15 9.00 -10.51
CA TYR A 190 -18.74 8.93 -10.94
C TYR A 190 -18.32 7.47 -10.93
N LYS A 191 -18.05 6.91 -12.12
CA LYS A 191 -17.56 5.55 -12.29
C LYS A 191 -16.08 5.58 -12.63
N ILE A 192 -15.32 4.69 -12.00
CA ILE A 192 -13.91 4.45 -12.34
C ILE A 192 -13.75 3.00 -12.73
N GLU A 193 -12.93 2.75 -13.74
CA GLU A 193 -12.53 1.40 -14.11
C GLU A 193 -11.16 1.10 -13.49
N VAL A 194 -11.05 -0.04 -12.82
CA VAL A 194 -9.81 -0.52 -12.21
C VAL A 194 -9.66 -2.02 -12.50
N LYS A 195 -8.46 -2.56 -12.29
CA LYS A 195 -8.23 -4.00 -12.32
C LYS A 195 -8.91 -4.72 -11.16
N LYS A 196 -9.53 -5.89 -11.45
CA LYS A 196 -10.23 -6.72 -10.45
C LYS A 196 -9.37 -7.09 -9.26
N ASP A 197 -8.08 -7.35 -9.49
CA ASP A 197 -7.12 -7.69 -8.44
C ASP A 197 -7.02 -6.61 -7.35
N LEU A 198 -7.25 -5.33 -7.71
CA LEU A 198 -7.28 -4.23 -6.74
C LEU A 198 -8.42 -4.38 -5.73
N LEU A 199 -9.55 -4.94 -6.16
CA LEU A 199 -10.78 -5.07 -5.38
C LEU A 199 -10.89 -6.36 -4.58
N GLN A 200 -10.08 -7.38 -4.90
CA GLN A 200 -10.13 -8.67 -4.20
C GLN A 200 -9.87 -8.48 -2.70
N SER A 201 -10.62 -9.17 -1.86
CA SER A 201 -10.43 -9.11 -0.41
C SER A 201 -9.01 -9.53 -0.07
N SER A 202 -8.26 -8.60 0.55
CA SER A 202 -6.83 -8.76 0.76
C SER A 202 -6.51 -9.84 1.70
#